data_AF-A0A7X4JM98-F1
#
_entry.id   AF-A0A7X4JM98-F1
#
_cell.length_a   1.000
_cell.length_b   1.000
_cell.length_c   1.000
_cell.angle_alpha   90.00
_cell.angle_beta   90.00
_cell.angle_gamma   90.00
#
_symmetry.space_group_name_H-M   'P 1'
#
loop_
_entity.id
_entity.type
_entity.pdbx_description
1 polymer ?
#
loop_
_entity_poly.entity_id
_entity_poly.type
_entity_poly.pdbx_seq_one_letter_code
_entity_poly.pdbx_strand_id
1 'polypeptide(L)'
;MVNLEAIWHQVLKDTSVEHCSIHGPEHWARVERNGLYVAKKTGADKTIVQLFAVFHDCMRWNDSVDPGHGRRGAEYAAQIKDELINIPSSDFDKLYYACEWHTDQRTTDDITIAACWDADRLDIGRVGYILDDYFMNSKPAQEIAKRDDLSPLDYMEIRNWKKLAGGSDVP
;
A
#
# COMPACT_ATOMS: atom_id res chain seq x y z
N MET A 1 -9.46 -16.81 3.62
CA MET A 1 -9.08 -15.88 2.54
C MET A 1 -9.70 -14.55 2.89
N VAL A 2 -8.89 -13.48 2.92
CA VAL A 2 -9.34 -12.14 3.31
C VAL A 2 -10.29 -11.59 2.24
N ASN A 3 -11.42 -11.00 2.64
CA ASN A 3 -12.32 -10.32 1.72
C ASN A 3 -11.85 -8.88 1.49
N LEU A 4 -10.91 -8.71 0.55
CA LEU A 4 -10.33 -7.40 0.24
C LEU A 4 -11.38 -6.38 -0.24
N GLU A 5 -12.40 -6.79 -0.98
CA GLU A 5 -13.43 -5.85 -1.44
C GLU A 5 -14.19 -5.25 -0.25
N ALA A 6 -14.61 -6.08 0.71
CA ALA A 6 -15.26 -5.61 1.93
C ALA A 6 -14.35 -4.66 2.74
N ILE A 7 -13.04 -4.94 2.80
CA ILE A 7 -12.07 -4.05 3.46
C ILE A 7 -11.99 -2.71 2.74
N TRP A 8 -11.82 -2.70 1.42
CA TRP A 8 -11.80 -1.47 0.63
C TRP A 8 -13.08 -0.66 0.81
N HIS A 9 -14.25 -1.30 0.77
CA HIS A 9 -15.53 -0.66 1.04
C HIS A 9 -15.57 0.00 2.43
N GLN A 10 -15.11 -0.70 3.47
CA GLN A 10 -15.09 -0.19 4.84
C GLN A 10 -14.12 0.98 4.99
N VAL A 11 -12.89 0.85 4.47
CA VAL A 11 -11.86 1.89 4.56
C VAL A 11 -12.28 3.15 3.79
N LEU A 12 -12.84 3.02 2.59
CA LEU A 12 -13.34 4.15 1.80
C LEU A 12 -14.49 4.89 2.50
N LYS A 13 -15.27 4.19 3.34
CA LYS A 13 -16.36 4.78 4.11
C LYS A 13 -15.86 5.55 5.34
N ASP A 14 -14.82 5.05 5.99
CA ASP A 14 -14.34 5.58 7.28
C ASP A 14 -13.20 6.59 7.14
N THR A 15 -12.45 6.54 6.04
CA THR A 15 -11.34 7.45 5.79
C THR A 15 -11.82 8.89 5.59
N SER A 16 -11.05 9.85 6.13
CA SER A 16 -11.19 11.27 5.79
C SER A 16 -10.34 11.69 4.59
N VAL A 17 -9.54 10.78 4.01
CA VAL A 17 -8.71 11.07 2.84
C VAL A 17 -9.61 11.19 1.62
N GLU A 18 -9.58 12.37 0.98
CA GLU A 18 -10.41 12.63 -0.19
C GLU A 18 -10.04 11.70 -1.35
N HIS A 19 -11.05 11.31 -2.14
CA HIS A 19 -10.85 10.46 -3.31
C HIS A 19 -9.85 11.04 -4.35
N CYS A 20 -9.74 12.37 -4.44
CA CYS A 20 -8.82 13.07 -5.33
C CYS A 20 -7.48 13.42 -4.68
N SER A 21 -7.26 13.06 -3.40
CA SER A 21 -5.98 13.26 -2.73
C SER A 21 -4.86 12.53 -3.48
N ILE A 22 -3.67 13.14 -3.52
CA ILE A 22 -2.45 12.52 -4.05
C ILE A 22 -2.00 11.30 -3.23
N HIS A 23 -2.55 11.13 -2.02
CA HIS A 23 -2.38 9.96 -1.14
C HIS A 23 -3.69 9.20 -0.97
N GLY A 24 -4.67 9.43 -1.85
CA GLY A 24 -5.98 8.79 -1.81
C GLY A 24 -6.04 7.40 -2.45
N PRO A 25 -7.25 6.86 -2.66
CA PRO A 25 -7.49 5.50 -3.16
C PRO A 25 -6.80 5.15 -4.47
N GLU A 26 -6.55 6.13 -5.34
CA GLU A 26 -5.80 5.88 -6.58
C GLU A 26 -4.34 5.52 -6.31
N HIS A 27 -3.70 6.19 -5.34
CA HIS A 27 -2.38 5.84 -4.86
C HIS A 27 -2.39 4.43 -4.25
N TRP A 28 -3.33 4.14 -3.35
CA TRP A 28 -3.44 2.81 -2.70
C TRP A 28 -3.57 1.68 -3.72
N ALA A 29 -4.34 1.89 -4.79
CA ALA A 29 -4.51 0.90 -5.86
C ALA A 29 -3.22 0.69 -6.68
N ARG A 30 -2.42 1.75 -6.89
CA ARG A 30 -1.10 1.63 -7.53
C ARG A 30 -0.10 0.95 -6.60
N VAL A 31 -0.11 1.24 -5.30
CA VAL A 31 0.69 0.52 -4.29
C VAL A 31 0.35 -0.96 -4.31
N GLU A 32 -0.92 -1.33 -4.37
CA GLU A 32 -1.32 -2.74 -4.48
C GLU A 32 -0.74 -3.39 -5.74
N ARG A 33 -0.88 -2.75 -6.91
CA ARG A 33 -0.31 -3.23 -8.18
C ARG A 33 1.20 -3.45 -8.06
N ASN A 34 1.92 -2.44 -7.57
CA ASN A 34 3.37 -2.46 -7.43
C ASN A 34 3.80 -3.59 -6.48
N GLY A 35 3.13 -3.72 -5.34
CA GLY A 35 3.43 -4.75 -4.35
C GLY A 35 3.15 -6.15 -4.86
N LEU A 36 2.06 -6.37 -5.61
CA LEU A 36 1.76 -7.66 -6.22
C LEU A 36 2.82 -8.07 -7.26
N TYR A 37 3.39 -7.11 -7.98
CA TYR A 37 4.53 -7.36 -8.87
C TYR A 37 5.75 -7.81 -8.06
N VAL A 38 6.12 -7.06 -7.02
CA VAL A 38 7.28 -7.38 -6.18
C VAL A 38 7.09 -8.74 -5.51
N ALA A 39 5.93 -9.00 -4.91
CA ALA A 39 5.60 -10.27 -4.27
C ALA A 39 5.67 -11.46 -5.22
N LYS A 40 5.24 -11.29 -6.48
CA LYS A 40 5.39 -12.32 -7.52
C LYS A 40 6.86 -12.67 -7.80
N LYS A 41 7.78 -11.71 -7.63
CA LYS A 41 9.22 -11.88 -7.91
C LYS A 41 10.01 -12.35 -6.70
N THR A 42 9.59 -11.99 -5.49
CA THR A 42 10.34 -12.25 -4.24
C THR A 42 9.77 -13.41 -3.42
N GLY A 43 8.50 -13.76 -3.62
CA GLY A 43 7.80 -14.71 -2.76
C GLY A 43 7.21 -14.09 -1.49
N ALA A 44 7.14 -12.76 -1.41
CA ALA A 44 6.46 -12.06 -0.32
C ALA A 44 4.98 -12.45 -0.20
N ASP A 45 4.43 -12.32 1.01
CA ASP A 45 3.02 -12.61 1.27
C ASP A 45 2.12 -11.55 0.62
N LYS A 46 1.38 -11.97 -0.40
CA LYS A 46 0.46 -11.13 -1.16
C LYS A 46 -0.66 -10.57 -0.28
N THR A 47 -1.15 -11.33 0.69
CA THR A 47 -2.25 -10.88 1.56
C THR A 47 -1.83 -9.67 2.38
N ILE A 48 -0.63 -9.71 2.96
CA ILE A 48 -0.09 -8.58 3.73
C ILE A 48 0.20 -7.38 2.84
N VAL A 49 0.76 -7.60 1.65
CA VAL A 49 1.02 -6.53 0.68
C VAL A 49 -0.27 -5.81 0.27
N GLN A 50 -1.34 -6.57 0.01
CA GLN A 50 -2.63 -5.99 -0.36
C GLN A 50 -3.28 -5.24 0.81
N LEU A 51 -3.19 -5.77 2.03
CA LEU A 51 -3.67 -5.07 3.23
C LEU A 51 -2.87 -3.78 3.47
N PHE A 52 -1.54 -3.82 3.37
CA PHE A 52 -0.67 -2.65 3.51
C PHE A 52 -1.06 -1.55 2.52
N ALA A 53 -1.30 -1.91 1.26
CA ALA A 53 -1.68 -0.96 0.23
C ALA A 53 -2.93 -0.16 0.62
N VAL A 54 -3.90 -0.79 1.28
CA VAL A 54 -5.12 -0.12 1.76
C VAL A 54 -4.86 0.73 3.01
N PHE A 55 -4.07 0.25 3.97
CA PHE A 55 -4.01 0.87 5.30
C PHE A 55 -2.90 1.90 5.49
N HIS A 56 -1.78 1.82 4.75
CA HIS A 56 -0.59 2.65 5.04
C HIS A 56 -0.85 4.15 5.05
N ASP A 57 -1.76 4.63 4.19
CA ASP A 57 -2.11 6.05 4.03
C ASP A 57 -3.59 6.36 4.30
N CYS A 58 -4.40 5.40 4.75
CA CYS A 58 -5.85 5.61 4.87
C CYS A 58 -6.28 6.53 6.02
N MET A 59 -5.37 6.84 6.95
CA MET A 59 -5.66 7.69 8.11
C MET A 59 -4.84 8.97 8.12
N ARG A 60 -4.47 9.48 6.93
CA ARG A 60 -3.83 10.79 6.82
C ARG A 60 -4.78 11.92 7.23
N TRP A 61 -4.21 12.97 7.81
CA TRP A 61 -4.91 14.22 8.12
C TRP A 61 -4.72 15.29 7.05
N ASN A 62 -3.66 15.18 6.25
CA ASN A 62 -3.35 16.13 5.17
C ASN A 62 -2.40 15.52 4.13
N ASP A 63 -2.25 16.22 3.00
CA ASP A 63 -1.40 15.80 1.88
C ASP A 63 0.08 16.19 2.00
N SER A 64 0.43 16.96 3.03
CA SER A 64 1.80 17.41 3.32
C SER A 64 2.50 16.41 4.25
N VAL A 65 3.41 16.91 5.10
CA VAL A 65 4.08 16.12 6.13
C VAL A 65 3.05 15.77 7.22
N ASP A 66 2.78 14.48 7.36
CA ASP A 66 1.80 13.97 8.32
C ASP A 66 2.41 12.86 9.20
N PRO A 67 3.27 13.17 10.19
CA PRO A 67 3.97 12.15 10.95
C PRO A 67 3.00 11.17 11.65
N GLY A 68 3.35 9.88 11.63
CA GLY A 68 2.53 8.84 12.26
C GLY A 68 1.22 8.50 11.52
N HIS A 69 1.04 8.91 10.26
CA HIS A 69 -0.11 8.46 9.44
C HIS A 69 -0.11 6.93 9.29
N GLY A 70 1.06 6.33 9.04
CA GLY A 70 1.22 4.88 8.96
C GLY A 70 0.78 4.15 10.24
N ARG A 71 1.14 4.70 11.42
CA ARG A 71 0.70 4.18 12.71
C ARG A 71 -0.81 4.27 12.88
N ARG A 72 -1.41 5.42 12.54
CA ARG A 72 -2.88 5.58 12.59
C ARG A 72 -3.59 4.57 11.67
N GLY A 73 -3.04 4.33 10.48
CA GLY A 73 -3.51 3.29 9.56
C GLY A 73 -3.44 1.89 10.17
N ALA A 74 -2.33 1.55 10.82
CA ALA A 74 -2.13 0.29 11.53
C ALA A 74 -3.09 0.12 12.72
N GLU A 75 -3.31 1.19 13.49
CA GLU A 75 -4.28 1.23 14.60
C GLU A 75 -5.72 1.06 14.10
N TYR A 76 -6.08 1.67 12.97
CA TYR A 76 -7.38 1.46 12.34
C TYR A 76 -7.56 0.02 11.85
N ALA A 77 -6.54 -0.57 11.21
CA ALA A 77 -6.56 -1.98 10.83
C ALA A 77 -6.79 -2.90 12.05
N ALA A 78 -6.23 -2.54 13.22
CA ALA A 78 -6.41 -3.29 14.46
C ALA A 78 -7.85 -3.22 14.98
N GLN A 79 -8.54 -2.08 14.80
CA GLN A 79 -9.93 -1.91 15.22
C GLN A 79 -10.90 -2.81 14.45
N ILE A 80 -10.64 -3.06 13.16
CA ILE A 80 -11.50 -3.89 12.30
C ILE A 80 -10.94 -5.30 12.07
N LYS A 81 -9.86 -5.68 12.77
CA LYS A 81 -9.12 -6.93 12.55
C LYS A 81 -9.98 -8.17 12.68
N ASP A 82 -10.74 -8.26 13.77
CA ASP A 82 -11.52 -9.46 14.11
C ASP A 82 -12.79 -9.59 13.25
N GLU A 83 -13.25 -8.50 12.65
CA GLU A 83 -14.45 -8.47 11.82
C GLU A 83 -14.16 -8.73 10.33
N LEU A 84 -13.10 -8.12 9.77
CA LEU A 84 -12.87 -8.09 8.32
C LEU A 84 -11.55 -8.70 7.87
N ILE A 85 -10.50 -8.67 8.70
CA ILE A 85 -9.15 -9.09 8.28
C ILE A 85 -8.93 -10.57 8.59
N ASN A 86 -9.14 -10.99 9.85
CA ASN A 86 -9.04 -12.37 10.34
C ASN A 86 -7.84 -13.16 9.77
N ILE A 87 -6.63 -12.68 10.06
CA ILE A 87 -5.34 -13.34 9.75
C ILE A 87 -4.59 -13.71 11.04
N PRO A 88 -3.62 -14.64 11.00
CA PRO A 88 -2.78 -14.97 12.16
C PRO A 88 -2.14 -13.74 12.81
N SER A 89 -1.99 -13.74 14.12
CA SER A 89 -1.41 -12.59 14.85
C SER A 89 -0.01 -12.22 14.35
N SER A 90 0.84 -13.20 14.03
CA SER A 90 2.16 -12.94 13.44
C SER A 90 2.12 -12.20 12.11
N ASP A 91 1.09 -12.48 11.29
CA ASP A 91 0.92 -11.85 9.99
C ASP A 91 0.33 -10.44 10.16
N PHE A 92 -0.55 -10.27 11.14
CA PHE A 92 -1.05 -8.96 11.54
C PHE A 92 0.06 -8.06 12.12
N ASP A 93 0.97 -8.61 12.93
CA ASP A 93 2.11 -7.86 13.47
C ASP A 93 3.01 -7.34 12.34
N LYS A 94 3.18 -8.12 11.25
CA LYS A 94 3.90 -7.68 10.05
C LYS A 94 3.17 -6.56 9.32
N LEU A 95 1.84 -6.67 9.15
CA LEU A 95 1.03 -5.60 8.55
C LEU A 95 1.16 -4.31 9.38
N TYR A 96 0.99 -4.42 10.69
CA TYR A 96 1.08 -3.29 11.61
C TYR A 96 2.44 -2.61 11.48
N TYR A 97 3.52 -3.39 11.57
CA TYR A 97 4.88 -2.87 11.43
C TYR A 97 5.14 -2.24 10.06
N ALA A 98 4.68 -2.89 8.98
CA ALA A 98 4.84 -2.38 7.63
C ALA A 98 4.18 -1.00 7.49
N CYS A 99 2.94 -0.85 7.96
CA CYS A 99 2.23 0.42 7.96
C CYS A 99 2.91 1.47 8.86
N GLU A 100 3.21 1.14 10.12
CA GLU A 100 3.80 2.10 11.07
C GLU A 100 5.10 2.73 10.56
N TRP A 101 5.98 1.93 9.95
CA TRP A 101 7.37 2.33 9.69
C TRP A 101 7.70 2.64 8.23
N HIS A 102 6.73 2.63 7.30
CA HIS A 102 7.02 2.74 5.86
C HIS A 102 7.74 4.03 5.44
N THR A 103 7.51 5.15 6.15
CA THR A 103 8.21 6.42 5.91
C THR A 103 9.45 6.61 6.78
N ASP A 104 9.56 5.89 7.88
CA ASP A 104 10.53 6.14 8.94
C ASP A 104 11.73 5.19 8.88
N GLN A 105 11.56 4.02 8.24
CA GLN A 105 12.61 3.04 8.05
C GLN A 105 12.94 2.84 6.58
N ARG A 106 14.22 2.77 6.26
CA ARG A 106 14.67 2.56 4.87
C ARG A 106 14.61 1.10 4.45
N THR A 107 15.11 0.16 5.26
CA THR A 107 15.26 -1.24 4.83
C THR A 107 14.88 -2.24 5.92
N THR A 108 14.56 -3.46 5.53
CA THR A 108 14.20 -4.56 6.44
C THR A 108 14.62 -5.91 5.85
N ASP A 109 14.85 -6.90 6.72
CA ASP A 109 15.20 -8.27 6.33
C ASP A 109 13.96 -9.14 6.06
N ASP A 110 12.76 -8.70 6.51
CA ASP A 110 11.52 -9.42 6.19
C ASP A 110 11.06 -9.10 4.77
N ILE A 111 11.05 -10.12 3.91
CA ILE A 111 10.73 -9.99 2.49
C ILE A 111 9.33 -9.42 2.21
N THR A 112 8.37 -9.63 3.12
CA THR A 112 7.00 -9.16 2.97
C THR A 112 6.92 -7.68 3.31
N ILE A 113 7.51 -7.27 4.44
CA ILE A 113 7.58 -5.85 4.82
C ILE A 113 8.38 -5.06 3.77
N ALA A 114 9.46 -5.65 3.26
CA ALA A 114 10.25 -5.08 2.17
C ALA A 114 9.41 -4.84 0.91
N ALA A 115 8.58 -5.80 0.52
CA ALA A 115 7.70 -5.67 -0.64
C ALA A 115 6.63 -4.58 -0.44
N CYS A 116 6.11 -4.42 0.77
CA CYS A 116 5.20 -3.32 1.11
C CYS A 116 5.86 -1.95 0.89
N TRP A 117 7.05 -1.74 1.46
CA TRP A 117 7.74 -0.45 1.35
C TRP A 117 8.21 -0.14 -0.08
N ASP A 118 8.71 -1.15 -0.79
CA ASP A 118 9.05 -1.01 -2.21
C ASP A 118 7.81 -0.62 -3.02
N ALA A 119 6.64 -1.18 -2.71
CA ALA A 119 5.42 -0.89 -3.43
C ALA A 119 4.99 0.59 -3.37
N ASP A 120 5.05 1.19 -2.18
CA ASP A 120 4.77 2.61 -1.97
C ASP A 120 5.83 3.50 -2.65
N ARG A 121 7.11 3.18 -2.45
CA ARG A 121 8.23 3.97 -3.01
C ARG A 121 8.27 3.94 -4.52
N LEU A 122 7.85 2.84 -5.15
CA LEU A 122 7.71 2.76 -6.61
C LEU A 122 6.65 3.73 -7.15
N ASP A 123 5.74 4.25 -6.32
CA ASP A 123 4.75 5.25 -6.69
C ASP A 123 5.17 6.70 -6.31
N ILE A 124 6.43 6.93 -5.90
CA ILE A 124 6.89 8.27 -5.45
C ILE A 124 6.89 9.31 -6.58
N GLY A 125 6.96 8.87 -7.84
CA GLY A 125 6.83 9.74 -9.02
C GLY A 125 5.53 10.55 -9.03
N ARG A 126 4.46 10.05 -8.38
CA ARG A 126 3.17 10.75 -8.27
C ARG A 126 3.29 12.15 -7.64
N VAL A 127 4.28 12.34 -6.76
CA VAL A 127 4.52 13.60 -6.04
C VAL A 127 5.75 14.35 -6.58
N GLY A 128 6.26 13.97 -7.76
CA GLY A 128 7.32 14.69 -8.48
C GLY A 128 8.75 14.32 -8.11
N TYR A 129 8.98 13.22 -7.39
CA TYR A 129 10.33 12.68 -7.15
C TYR A 129 10.72 11.63 -8.20
N ILE A 130 12.02 11.52 -8.47
CA ILE A 130 12.59 10.46 -9.29
C ILE A 130 12.81 9.23 -8.40
N LEU A 131 12.65 8.04 -8.96
CA LEU A 131 12.95 6.81 -8.24
C LEU A 131 14.44 6.73 -7.88
N ASP A 132 14.75 6.30 -6.66
CA ASP A 132 16.12 6.10 -6.21
C ASP A 132 16.24 4.70 -5.59
N ASP A 133 17.09 3.87 -6.21
CA ASP A 133 17.27 2.47 -5.81
C ASP A 133 17.90 2.32 -4.43
N TYR A 134 18.53 3.37 -3.91
CA TYR A 134 19.02 3.43 -2.54
C TYR A 134 17.92 3.23 -1.50
N PHE A 135 16.67 3.57 -1.84
CA PHE A 135 15.50 3.39 -0.98
C PHE A 135 14.75 2.07 -1.24
N MET A 136 15.18 1.26 -2.20
CA MET A 136 14.52 -0.01 -2.52
C MET A 136 15.19 -1.18 -1.81
N ASN A 137 14.40 -2.04 -1.18
CA ASN A 137 14.87 -3.27 -0.53
C ASN A 137 15.17 -4.37 -1.55
N SER A 138 14.20 -4.66 -2.42
CA SER A 138 14.24 -5.84 -3.28
C SER A 138 14.93 -5.56 -4.62
N LYS A 139 15.67 -6.55 -5.13
CA LYS A 139 16.25 -6.50 -6.48
C LYS A 139 15.27 -6.07 -7.58
N PRO A 140 14.04 -6.63 -7.69
CA PRO A 140 13.10 -6.19 -8.72
C PRO A 140 12.71 -4.71 -8.60
N ALA A 141 12.53 -4.18 -7.39
CA ALA A 141 12.24 -2.76 -7.20
C ALA A 141 13.46 -1.87 -7.49
N GLN A 142 14.66 -2.31 -7.07
CA GLN A 142 15.93 -1.63 -7.41
C GLN A 142 16.16 -1.57 -8.91
N GLU A 143 15.83 -2.61 -9.67
CA GLU A 143 15.97 -2.62 -11.14
C GLU A 143 15.04 -1.63 -11.82
N ILE A 144 13.79 -1.51 -11.35
CA ILE A 144 12.84 -0.50 -11.82
C ILE A 144 13.37 0.90 -11.50
N ALA A 145 13.79 1.14 -10.26
CA ALA A 145 14.29 2.43 -9.81
C ALA A 145 15.56 2.87 -10.56
N LYS A 146 16.54 1.97 -10.76
CA LYS A 146 17.77 2.26 -11.50
C LYS A 146 17.54 2.68 -12.94
N ARG A 147 16.49 2.14 -13.56
CA ARG A 147 16.13 2.45 -14.95
C ARG A 147 15.15 3.62 -15.05
N ASP A 148 14.58 4.03 -13.93
CA ASP A 148 13.44 4.95 -13.86
C ASP A 148 12.32 4.53 -14.85
N ASP A 149 12.06 3.22 -14.93
CA ASP A 149 11.16 2.61 -15.92
C ASP A 149 10.11 1.73 -15.24
N LEU A 150 8.90 2.28 -15.13
CA LEU A 150 7.73 1.60 -14.55
C LEU A 150 7.04 0.63 -15.51
N SER A 151 7.48 0.51 -16.78
CA SER A 151 6.84 -0.38 -17.77
C SER A 151 6.75 -1.86 -17.35
N PRO A 152 7.62 -2.42 -16.47
CA PRO A 152 7.40 -3.76 -15.92
C PRO A 152 6.12 -3.90 -15.10
N LEU A 153 5.47 -2.81 -14.71
CA LEU A 153 4.23 -2.80 -13.94
C LEU A 153 2.99 -2.71 -14.85
N ASP A 154 3.13 -2.36 -16.13
CA ASP A 154 2.01 -2.08 -17.04
C ASP A 154 1.13 -3.31 -17.32
N TYR A 155 1.67 -4.52 -17.19
CA TYR A 155 0.91 -5.76 -17.37
C TYR A 155 0.15 -6.18 -16.09
N MET A 156 0.37 -5.49 -14.97
CA MET A 156 -0.29 -5.78 -13.71
C MET A 156 -1.61 -5.03 -13.64
N GLU A 157 -2.67 -5.73 -13.24
CA GLU A 157 -3.98 -5.10 -13.07
C GLU A 157 -3.96 -4.10 -11.90
N ILE A 158 -4.57 -2.93 -12.12
CA ILE A 158 -4.85 -1.96 -11.06
C ILE A 158 -6.26 -2.21 -10.57
N ARG A 159 -6.44 -2.29 -9.25
CA ARG A 159 -7.76 -2.45 -8.65
C ARG A 159 -8.66 -1.28 -9.05
N ASN A 160 -9.86 -1.59 -9.53
CA ASN A 160 -10.88 -0.60 -9.80
C ASN A 160 -11.58 -0.19 -8.50
N TRP A 161 -10.90 0.62 -7.69
CA TRP A 161 -11.40 1.11 -6.40
C TRP A 161 -12.67 1.96 -6.55
N LYS A 162 -12.89 2.61 -7.71
CA LYS A 162 -14.10 3.41 -7.97
C LYS A 162 -15.39 2.59 -7.91
N LYS A 163 -15.34 1.32 -8.37
CA LYS A 163 -16.46 0.38 -8.20
C LYS A 163 -16.72 0.05 -6.72
N LEU A 164 -15.68 0.08 -5.90
CA LEU A 164 -15.76 -0.19 -4.45
C LEU A 164 -16.17 1.06 -3.66
N ALA A 165 -16.06 2.26 -4.21
CA ALA A 165 -16.57 3.48 -3.58
C ALA A 165 -18.10 3.62 -3.66
N GLY A 166 -18.82 2.65 -4.24
CA GLY A 166 -20.28 2.71 -4.43
C GLY A 166 -20.73 3.55 -5.64
N GLY A 167 -19.82 3.86 -6.57
CA GLY A 167 -20.15 4.57 -7.80
C GLY A 167 -20.79 3.67 -8.85
N SER A 168 -22.13 3.69 -8.92
CA SER A 168 -22.79 3.77 -10.23
C SER A 168 -22.19 4.95 -10.99
N ASP A 169 -21.87 4.75 -12.27
CA ASP A 169 -21.31 5.74 -13.20
C ASP A 169 -21.58 7.20 -12.80
N VAL A 170 -20.52 7.90 -12.36
CA VAL A 170 -20.51 9.36 -12.36
C VAL A 170 -19.66 9.75 -13.57
N PRO A 171 -20.22 10.52 -14.53
CA PRO A 171 -19.55 10.86 -15.78
C PRO A 171 -18.26 11.66 -15.59
#